data_AF-A0A522N121-F1
#
_entry.id   AF-A0A522N121-F1
#
_cell.length_a   1.000
_cell.length_b   1.000
_cell.length_c   1.000
_cell.angle_alpha   90.00
_cell.angle_beta   90.00
_cell.angle_gamma   90.00
#
_symmetry.space_group_name_H-M   'P 1'
#
loop_
_entity.id
_entity.type
_entity.pdbx_description
1 polymer ?
#
loop_
_entity_poly.entity_id
_entity_poly.type
_entity_poly.pdbx_seq_one_letter_code
_entity_poly.pdbx_strand_id
1 'polypeptide(L)'
;MEDGTSGRPERRPVSDSSTPFKRTKIVATVGPASRSPQTLRALVEAGVNVFRLNFSHGTHEEHAQAIADIRALSAEMEANVAVLQDLPGPKVRTGELGEGLSALTLTAGERFTLSAEPIEGRPGMVSISYPGLPGDVAAGTDIYLADGAIRLRILETTATEVRTEVVQGGDLRPRQGINYPAGTLRLESVTERDFEHLAFGLDHDVDWVALSFVRSQRDVARVKDFIAARGLHTPVLAKIEKHEALDHIDDIVAAADGIMVARGDLGIEIPLEQVPLVQKDLIVRANRASKPVITATQMLESMVHSARPTRAEATDVANAILDGTDAVMLSGETARGDFPVEAVRVMAKIALTVERSYPHEELGQRRLEGTERTVETAIAESAARVTEQLGLKLVVSGTTTGNTARHISSFRPHARVIALTPRPHVARRLALFWGVDPLPVQSYRYFETLIELAEERLKREGLVRSGEIVAITSGMPVGEGGTNVLKLHRIG
;
A
#
# COMPACT_ATOMS: atom_id res chain seq x y z
N MET A 1 9.29 -37.63 39.50
CA MET A 1 8.32 -37.55 38.38
C MET A 1 7.79 -36.14 38.42
N GLU A 2 8.45 -35.26 37.67
CA GLU A 2 8.12 -33.84 37.56
C GLU A 2 6.93 -33.71 36.62
N ASP A 3 5.89 -33.05 37.12
CA ASP A 3 4.65 -32.80 36.40
C ASP A 3 4.81 -31.51 35.59
N GLY A 4 5.09 -31.68 34.29
CA GLY A 4 5.31 -30.61 33.33
C GLY A 4 4.00 -29.95 32.95
N THR A 5 3.60 -28.93 33.70
CA THR A 5 2.53 -28.02 33.31
C THR A 5 3.00 -27.17 32.12
N SER A 6 2.54 -27.53 30.92
CA SER A 6 2.76 -26.73 29.71
C SER A 6 2.01 -25.40 29.84
N GLY A 7 2.74 -24.33 30.16
CA GLY A 7 2.23 -22.96 30.17
C GLY A 7 1.62 -22.62 28.80
N ARG A 8 0.31 -22.36 28.78
CA ARG A 8 -0.32 -21.64 27.67
C ARG A 8 0.35 -20.26 27.58
N PRO A 9 0.68 -19.75 26.39
CA PRO A 9 1.22 -18.40 26.26
C PRO A 9 0.21 -17.40 26.84
N GLU A 10 0.71 -16.50 27.69
CA GLU A 10 -0.07 -15.41 28.27
C GLU A 10 -0.74 -14.62 27.15
N ARG A 11 -2.07 -14.52 27.23
CA ARG A 11 -2.86 -13.65 26.36
C ARG A 11 -2.32 -12.23 26.46
N ARG A 12 -2.24 -11.54 25.33
CA ARG A 12 -2.03 -10.08 25.31
C ARG A 12 -3.03 -9.46 26.30
N PRO A 13 -2.59 -8.65 27.28
CA PRO A 13 -3.53 -7.84 28.04
C PRO A 13 -4.24 -6.96 27.02
N VAL A 14 -5.52 -7.24 26.83
CA VAL A 14 -6.41 -6.45 26.01
C VAL A 14 -6.36 -5.04 26.57
N SER A 15 -5.95 -4.12 25.71
CA SER A 15 -5.68 -2.73 26.04
C SER A 15 -6.82 -2.12 26.85
N ASP A 16 -6.54 -1.65 28.05
CA ASP A 16 -7.35 -0.62 28.67
C ASP A 16 -7.53 0.51 27.64
N SER A 17 -8.67 1.20 27.68
CA SER A 17 -8.99 2.31 26.77
C SER A 17 -7.98 3.47 26.78
N SER A 18 -6.98 3.40 27.66
CA SER A 18 -5.82 4.27 27.81
C SER A 18 -4.58 3.87 27.00
N THR A 19 -4.54 2.65 26.42
CA THR A 19 -3.37 2.19 25.65
C THR A 19 -3.33 2.89 24.28
N PRO A 20 -2.20 3.47 23.87
CA PRO A 20 -2.09 4.16 22.59
C PRO A 20 -2.49 3.25 21.42
N PHE A 21 -3.50 3.66 20.65
CA PHE A 21 -3.98 2.94 19.47
C PHE A 21 -3.35 3.53 18.20
N LYS A 22 -2.66 2.69 17.43
CA LYS A 22 -2.04 3.06 16.14
C LYS A 22 -3.08 3.09 15.04
N ARG A 23 -3.32 4.26 14.45
CA ARG A 23 -4.35 4.44 13.40
C ARG A 23 -3.80 4.16 12.01
N THR A 24 -2.65 4.74 11.70
CA THR A 24 -1.91 4.56 10.45
C THR A 24 -1.48 3.11 10.33
N LYS A 25 -1.79 2.49 9.21
CA LYS A 25 -1.50 1.08 8.95
C LYS A 25 -0.06 0.92 8.46
N ILE A 26 0.53 -0.24 8.74
CA ILE A 26 1.89 -0.56 8.28
C ILE A 26 1.81 -1.71 7.29
N VAL A 27 2.35 -1.47 6.09
CA VAL A 27 2.57 -2.47 5.07
C VAL A 27 4.04 -2.90 5.15
N ALA A 28 4.30 -4.20 5.26
CA ALA A 28 5.67 -4.74 5.27
C ALA A 28 5.86 -5.70 4.10
N THR A 29 6.94 -5.52 3.34
CA THR A 29 7.29 -6.45 2.26
C THR A 29 7.94 -7.70 2.82
N VAL A 30 7.41 -8.87 2.47
CA VAL A 30 7.99 -10.17 2.83
C VAL A 30 9.12 -10.50 1.86
N GLY A 31 10.23 -10.99 2.41
CA GLY A 31 11.38 -11.44 1.64
C GLY A 31 12.30 -12.35 2.46
N PRO A 32 13.52 -12.61 1.99
CA PRO A 32 14.47 -13.51 2.66
C PRO A 32 14.67 -13.23 4.15
N ALA A 33 14.69 -11.95 4.57
CA ALA A 33 14.89 -11.56 5.97
C ALA A 33 13.64 -11.74 6.86
N SER A 34 12.46 -11.92 6.27
CA SER A 34 11.17 -11.90 6.98
C SER A 34 10.26 -13.08 6.73
N ARG A 35 10.58 -13.97 5.79
CA ARG A 35 9.70 -15.09 5.39
C ARG A 35 9.56 -16.22 6.41
N SER A 36 10.35 -16.23 7.50
CA SER A 36 10.18 -17.27 8.52
C SER A 36 8.90 -17.02 9.34
N PRO A 37 8.13 -18.05 9.73
CA PRO A 37 6.94 -17.88 10.57
C PRO A 37 7.20 -17.11 11.88
N GLN A 38 8.37 -17.30 12.48
CA GLN A 38 8.79 -16.59 13.69
C GLN A 38 8.97 -15.10 13.43
N THR A 39 9.60 -14.73 12.31
CA THR A 39 9.78 -13.32 11.95
C THR A 39 8.46 -12.69 11.54
N LEU A 40 7.61 -13.38 10.78
CA LEU A 40 6.26 -12.90 10.45
C LEU A 40 5.45 -12.58 11.72
N ARG A 41 5.49 -13.46 12.73
CA ARG A 41 4.87 -13.19 14.04
C ARG A 41 5.42 -11.92 14.67
N ALA A 42 6.75 -11.82 14.78
CA ALA A 42 7.40 -10.67 15.39
C ALA A 42 7.07 -9.36 14.66
N LEU A 43 6.88 -9.40 13.33
CA LEU A 43 6.45 -8.26 12.53
C LEU A 43 4.99 -7.85 12.84
N VAL A 44 4.08 -8.82 12.96
CA VAL A 44 2.68 -8.55 13.38
C VAL A 44 2.64 -7.96 14.79
N GLU A 45 3.41 -8.52 15.72
CA GLU A 45 3.53 -7.99 17.10
C GLU A 45 4.09 -6.57 17.13
N ALA A 46 5.06 -6.27 16.26
CA ALA A 46 5.64 -4.94 16.11
C ALA A 46 4.68 -3.91 15.47
N GLY A 47 3.63 -4.36 14.76
CA GLY A 47 2.54 -3.50 14.30
C GLY A 47 2.20 -3.58 12.81
N VAL A 48 2.66 -4.61 12.08
CA VAL A 48 2.24 -4.86 10.68
C VAL A 48 0.74 -5.13 10.59
N ASN A 49 0.10 -4.55 9.57
CA ASN A 49 -1.30 -4.77 9.23
C ASN A 49 -1.47 -5.49 7.89
N VAL A 50 -0.52 -5.29 6.97
CA VAL A 50 -0.57 -5.84 5.62
C VAL A 50 0.81 -6.36 5.25
N PHE A 51 0.87 -7.59 4.76
CA PHE A 51 2.08 -8.14 4.14
C PHE A 51 2.01 -7.96 2.63
N ARG A 52 3.01 -7.28 2.07
CA ARG A 52 3.21 -7.14 0.63
C ARG A 52 4.06 -8.30 0.11
N LEU A 53 3.57 -8.96 -0.93
CA LEU A 53 4.31 -9.95 -1.70
C LEU A 53 4.66 -9.33 -3.06
N ASN A 54 5.95 -9.13 -3.31
CA ASN A 54 6.45 -8.50 -4.53
C ASN A 54 6.70 -9.55 -5.62
N PHE A 55 5.84 -9.62 -6.63
CA PHE A 55 5.92 -10.61 -7.71
C PHE A 55 6.97 -10.27 -8.79
N SER A 56 7.69 -9.16 -8.63
CA SER A 56 8.95 -8.92 -9.39
C SER A 56 10.05 -9.93 -9.03
N HIS A 57 9.92 -10.59 -7.88
CA HIS A 57 10.88 -11.56 -7.36
C HIS A 57 10.15 -12.78 -6.79
N GLY A 58 10.90 -13.87 -6.62
CA GLY A 58 10.39 -15.12 -6.06
C GLY A 58 9.53 -15.93 -7.04
N THR A 59 9.34 -17.21 -6.71
CA THR A 59 8.46 -18.10 -7.48
C THR A 59 7.04 -18.11 -6.91
N HIS A 60 6.08 -18.59 -7.69
CA HIS A 60 4.71 -18.82 -7.21
C HIS A 60 4.70 -19.75 -5.98
N GLU A 61 5.58 -20.76 -5.93
CA GLU A 61 5.68 -21.68 -4.78
C GLU A 61 6.13 -20.96 -3.50
N GLU A 62 7.13 -20.09 -3.60
CA GLU A 62 7.58 -19.28 -2.47
C GLU A 62 6.47 -18.33 -1.98
N HIS A 63 5.73 -17.71 -2.91
CA HIS A 63 4.60 -16.85 -2.56
C HIS A 63 3.44 -17.65 -1.95
N ALA A 64 3.15 -18.86 -2.45
CA ALA A 64 2.11 -19.75 -1.90
C ALA A 64 2.41 -20.09 -0.43
N GLN A 65 3.66 -20.43 -0.13
CA GLN A 65 4.09 -20.74 1.23
C GLN A 65 3.95 -19.50 2.14
N ALA A 66 4.39 -18.33 1.67
CA ALA A 66 4.26 -17.09 2.43
C ALA A 66 2.79 -16.76 2.74
N ILE A 67 1.88 -16.93 1.77
CA ILE A 67 0.44 -16.74 1.98
C ILE A 67 -0.07 -17.72 3.04
N ALA A 68 0.26 -19.01 2.93
CA ALA A 68 -0.15 -20.02 3.88
C ALA A 68 0.31 -19.71 5.31
N ASP A 69 1.58 -19.32 5.48
CA ASP A 69 2.16 -18.95 6.78
C ASP A 69 1.47 -17.72 7.37
N ILE A 70 1.21 -16.69 6.55
CA ILE A 70 0.48 -15.48 6.99
C ILE A 70 -0.94 -15.82 7.42
N ARG A 71 -1.65 -16.72 6.70
CA ARG A 71 -3.01 -17.14 7.05
C ARG A 71 -3.03 -17.95 8.35
N ALA A 72 -2.11 -18.89 8.52
CA ALA A 72 -1.96 -19.67 9.75
C ALA A 72 -1.68 -18.76 10.95
N LEU A 73 -0.73 -17.82 10.79
CA LEU A 73 -0.39 -16.83 11.80
C LEU A 73 -1.58 -15.93 12.17
N SER A 74 -2.30 -15.41 11.16
CA SER A 74 -3.49 -14.57 11.33
C SER A 74 -4.57 -15.29 12.14
N ALA A 75 -4.80 -16.58 11.89
CA ALA A 75 -5.75 -17.39 12.63
C ALA A 75 -5.29 -17.65 14.07
N GLU A 76 -4.03 -18.01 14.29
CA GLU A 76 -3.48 -18.30 15.62
C GLU A 76 -3.48 -17.06 16.53
N MET A 77 -3.15 -15.90 15.97
CA MET A 77 -3.08 -14.64 16.72
C MET A 77 -4.44 -13.94 16.86
N GLU A 78 -5.50 -14.48 16.25
CA GLU A 78 -6.81 -13.82 16.08
C GLU A 78 -6.66 -12.38 15.53
N ALA A 79 -5.67 -12.17 14.67
CA ALA A 79 -5.31 -10.86 14.13
C ALA A 79 -5.69 -10.78 12.65
N ASN A 80 -6.36 -9.70 12.24
CA ASN A 80 -6.67 -9.47 10.83
C ASN A 80 -5.44 -8.89 10.11
N VAL A 81 -4.74 -9.75 9.37
CA VAL A 81 -3.58 -9.38 8.57
C VAL A 81 -3.90 -9.61 7.10
N ALA A 82 -3.76 -8.56 6.28
CA ALA A 82 -4.03 -8.63 4.86
C ALA A 82 -2.80 -9.07 4.06
N VAL A 83 -3.02 -9.70 2.92
CA VAL A 83 -2.00 -9.96 1.89
C VAL A 83 -2.25 -9.04 0.71
N LEU A 84 -1.22 -8.26 0.36
CA LEU A 84 -1.16 -7.40 -0.82
C LEU A 84 -0.25 -8.04 -1.88
N GLN A 85 -0.83 -8.49 -2.98
CA GLN A 85 -0.08 -8.91 -4.15
C GLN A 85 0.37 -7.69 -4.94
N ASP A 86 1.66 -7.49 -5.15
CA ASP A 86 2.20 -6.40 -5.99
C ASP A 86 2.68 -6.94 -7.33
N LEU A 87 1.96 -6.61 -8.41
CA LEU A 87 2.23 -7.05 -9.77
C LEU A 87 3.41 -6.28 -10.37
N PRO A 88 4.36 -6.95 -11.06
CA PRO A 88 5.59 -6.32 -11.52
C PRO A 88 5.39 -5.21 -12.56
N GLY A 89 4.43 -5.37 -13.49
CA GLY A 89 4.24 -4.44 -14.60
C GLY A 89 5.38 -4.46 -15.64
N PRO A 90 5.29 -3.61 -16.67
CA PRO A 90 6.21 -3.58 -17.81
C PRO A 90 7.50 -2.80 -17.52
N LYS A 91 8.39 -3.34 -16.66
CA LYS A 91 9.67 -2.67 -16.38
C LYS A 91 10.67 -2.90 -17.51
N VAL A 92 11.01 -1.84 -18.25
CA VAL A 92 12.11 -1.87 -19.23
C VAL A 92 13.44 -1.94 -18.51
N ARG A 93 14.31 -2.81 -18.99
CA ARG A 93 15.64 -3.10 -18.43
C ARG A 93 16.71 -3.21 -19.50
N THR A 94 17.96 -2.95 -19.12
CA THR A 94 19.14 -3.37 -19.88
C THR A 94 19.27 -4.90 -19.89
N GLY A 95 20.04 -5.44 -20.84
CA GLY A 95 20.30 -6.86 -20.94
C GLY A 95 21.39 -7.37 -19.98
N GLU A 96 21.89 -8.56 -20.28
CA GLU A 96 23.06 -9.13 -19.62
C GLU A 96 24.34 -8.41 -20.01
N LEU A 97 25.35 -8.53 -19.17
CA LEU A 97 26.73 -8.14 -19.48
C LEU A 97 27.50 -9.36 -19.96
N GLY A 98 28.56 -9.14 -20.73
CA GLY A 98 29.43 -10.22 -21.22
C GLY A 98 30.08 -11.03 -20.08
N GLU A 99 30.48 -12.26 -20.40
CA GLU A 99 31.03 -13.19 -19.41
C GLU A 99 32.13 -12.57 -18.54
N GLY A 100 32.01 -12.75 -17.21
CA GLY A 100 32.95 -12.24 -16.22
C GLY A 100 32.73 -10.80 -15.76
N LEU A 101 31.79 -10.05 -16.35
CA LEU A 101 31.48 -8.67 -15.96
C LEU A 101 30.33 -8.61 -14.94
N SER A 102 30.64 -8.10 -13.74
CA SER A 102 29.62 -7.79 -12.72
C SER A 102 29.01 -6.39 -12.88
N ALA A 103 29.72 -5.47 -13.55
CA ALA A 103 29.27 -4.14 -13.91
C ALA A 103 30.08 -3.57 -15.08
N LEU A 104 29.50 -2.60 -15.80
CA LEU A 104 30.18 -1.70 -16.74
C LEU A 104 30.26 -0.31 -16.12
N THR A 105 31.46 0.24 -15.99
CA THR A 105 31.63 1.64 -15.56
C THR A 105 31.44 2.56 -16.75
N LEU A 106 30.43 3.45 -16.69
CA LEU A 106 30.16 4.46 -17.69
C LEU A 106 30.78 5.78 -17.22
N THR A 107 31.61 6.42 -18.06
CA THR A 107 32.24 7.70 -17.72
C THR A 107 31.54 8.85 -18.44
N ALA A 108 31.37 9.99 -17.75
CA ALA A 108 30.76 11.18 -18.34
C ALA A 108 31.53 11.64 -19.60
N GLY A 109 30.79 12.02 -20.64
CA GLY A 109 31.29 12.41 -21.97
C GLY A 109 31.48 11.24 -22.94
N GLU A 110 31.43 9.98 -22.48
CA GLU A 110 31.57 8.82 -23.37
C GLU A 110 30.31 8.54 -24.19
N ARG A 111 30.48 7.93 -25.36
CA ARG A 111 29.38 7.40 -26.16
C ARG A 111 28.93 6.06 -25.59
N PHE A 112 27.63 5.89 -25.47
CA PHE A 112 27.03 4.62 -25.04
C PHE A 112 25.78 4.32 -25.87
N THR A 113 25.61 3.08 -26.29
CA THR A 113 24.50 2.66 -27.17
C THR A 113 23.58 1.68 -26.45
N LEU A 114 22.29 1.89 -26.58
CA LEU A 114 21.26 0.94 -26.17
C LEU A 114 20.74 0.23 -27.44
N SER A 115 20.93 -1.08 -27.54
CA SER A 115 20.57 -1.86 -28.72
C SER A 115 19.30 -2.68 -28.48
N ALA A 116 18.34 -2.57 -29.40
CA ALA A 116 17.16 -3.42 -29.48
C ALA A 116 17.49 -4.88 -29.87
N GLU A 117 18.65 -5.11 -30.45
CA GLU A 117 19.12 -6.45 -30.79
C GLU A 117 19.72 -7.15 -29.56
N PRO A 118 19.50 -8.47 -29.41
CA PRO A 118 20.06 -9.22 -28.30
C PRO A 118 21.58 -9.33 -28.46
N ILE A 119 22.29 -8.65 -27.57
CA ILE A 119 23.75 -8.64 -27.47
C ILE A 119 24.18 -8.68 -26.00
N GLU A 120 25.35 -9.24 -25.75
CA GLU A 120 26.01 -9.11 -24.46
C GLU A 120 26.54 -7.69 -24.28
N GLY A 121 26.25 -7.11 -23.11
CA GLY A 121 26.71 -5.80 -22.70
C GLY A 121 28.23 -5.75 -22.59
N ARG A 122 28.81 -4.71 -23.18
CA ARG A 122 30.25 -4.45 -23.23
C ARG A 122 30.51 -2.95 -23.15
N PRO A 123 31.77 -2.50 -22.94
CA PRO A 123 32.08 -1.08 -22.99
C PRO A 123 31.51 -0.43 -24.26
N GLY A 124 30.73 0.64 -24.09
CA GLY A 124 30.10 1.39 -25.17
C GLY A 124 28.72 0.88 -25.64
N MET A 125 28.24 -0.31 -25.24
CA MET A 125 26.93 -0.79 -25.70
C MET A 125 26.30 -1.90 -24.83
N VAL A 126 24.99 -1.87 -24.66
CA VAL A 126 24.19 -2.94 -24.01
C VAL A 126 22.87 -3.17 -24.73
N SER A 127 22.33 -4.38 -24.67
CA SER A 127 20.98 -4.67 -25.17
C SER A 127 19.89 -4.11 -24.25
N ILE A 128 18.67 -4.01 -24.76
CA ILE A 128 17.48 -3.63 -24.00
C ILE A 128 16.39 -4.70 -24.13
N SER A 129 15.60 -4.84 -23.07
CA SER A 129 14.47 -5.79 -23.02
C SER A 129 13.23 -5.34 -23.79
N TYR A 130 13.16 -4.05 -24.19
CA TYR A 130 12.07 -3.53 -25.01
C TYR A 130 12.59 -3.06 -26.38
N PRO A 131 12.46 -3.88 -27.43
CA PRO A 131 12.93 -3.53 -28.77
C PRO A 131 12.27 -2.30 -29.39
N GLY A 132 11.11 -1.86 -28.88
CA GLY A 132 10.41 -0.66 -29.36
C GLY A 132 11.01 0.66 -28.88
N LEU A 133 11.94 0.65 -27.92
CA LEU A 133 12.51 1.87 -27.33
C LEU A 133 13.08 2.86 -28.37
N PRO A 134 13.82 2.46 -29.43
CA PRO A 134 14.34 3.41 -30.40
C PRO A 134 13.26 4.22 -31.13
N GLY A 135 12.06 3.67 -31.29
CA GLY A 135 10.92 4.34 -31.93
C GLY A 135 10.10 5.21 -30.98
N ASP A 136 10.28 5.07 -29.67
CA ASP A 136 9.52 5.77 -28.64
C ASP A 136 10.26 6.98 -28.04
N VAL A 137 11.59 7.04 -28.22
CA VAL A 137 12.42 8.09 -27.63
C VAL A 137 12.91 9.09 -28.68
N ALA A 138 13.13 10.34 -28.26
CA ALA A 138 13.52 11.44 -29.12
C ALA A 138 14.96 11.94 -28.87
N ALA A 139 15.65 12.31 -29.94
CA ALA A 139 16.94 13.00 -29.85
C ALA A 139 16.85 14.30 -29.02
N GLY A 140 17.92 14.62 -28.29
CA GLY A 140 17.99 15.79 -27.42
C GLY A 140 17.39 15.61 -26.03
N THR A 141 16.72 14.49 -25.76
CA THR A 141 16.11 14.18 -24.45
C THR A 141 16.99 13.25 -23.60
N ASP A 142 16.71 13.15 -22.29
CA ASP A 142 17.45 12.30 -21.35
C ASP A 142 16.75 10.95 -21.16
N ILE A 143 17.56 9.89 -21.00
CA ILE A 143 17.13 8.57 -20.54
C ILE A 143 17.98 8.17 -19.33
N TYR A 144 17.35 7.50 -18.37
CA TYR A 144 17.95 7.17 -17.09
C TYR A 144 18.09 5.66 -16.94
N LEU A 145 19.23 5.22 -16.41
CA LEU A 145 19.49 3.82 -16.08
C LEU A 145 19.73 3.67 -14.57
N ALA A 146 19.58 2.44 -14.08
CA ALA A 146 19.87 2.08 -12.69
C ALA A 146 19.11 2.96 -11.68
N ASP A 147 17.79 3.03 -11.88
CA ASP A 147 16.84 3.78 -11.02
C ASP A 147 17.26 5.26 -10.85
N GLY A 148 17.72 5.89 -11.94
CA GLY A 148 18.09 7.31 -11.98
C GLY A 148 19.57 7.61 -11.72
N ALA A 149 20.38 6.62 -11.33
CA ALA A 149 21.78 6.84 -10.98
C ALA A 149 22.68 7.22 -12.17
N ILE A 150 22.35 6.72 -13.37
CA ILE A 150 23.07 7.00 -14.61
C ILE A 150 22.14 7.80 -15.53
N ARG A 151 22.65 8.90 -16.08
CA ARG A 151 21.92 9.76 -17.03
C ARG A 151 22.61 9.79 -18.37
N LEU A 152 21.86 9.46 -19.42
CA LEU A 152 22.31 9.46 -20.80
C LEU A 152 21.51 10.50 -21.60
N ARG A 153 22.20 11.32 -22.40
CA ARG A 153 21.58 12.23 -23.37
C ARG A 153 21.44 11.49 -24.70
N ILE A 154 20.23 11.39 -25.23
CA ILE A 154 19.97 10.79 -26.53
C ILE A 154 20.47 11.75 -27.61
N LEU A 155 21.36 11.27 -28.47
CA LEU A 155 21.93 12.04 -29.57
C LEU A 155 21.13 11.82 -30.86
N GLU A 156 20.87 10.55 -31.16
CA GLU A 156 20.10 10.11 -32.32
C GLU A 156 19.51 8.72 -32.06
N THR A 157 18.47 8.37 -32.81
CA THR A 157 17.89 7.03 -32.82
C THR A 157 17.95 6.45 -34.24
N THR A 158 18.15 5.14 -34.32
CA THR A 158 18.02 4.38 -35.56
C THR A 158 16.82 3.43 -35.44
N ALA A 159 16.65 2.51 -36.40
CA ALA A 159 15.62 1.48 -36.30
C ALA A 159 15.85 0.51 -35.12
N THR A 160 17.09 0.33 -34.68
CA THR A 160 17.48 -0.69 -33.68
C THR A 160 18.35 -0.14 -32.55
N GLU A 161 18.82 1.10 -32.61
CA GLU A 161 19.76 1.66 -31.63
C GLU A 161 19.29 3.01 -31.10
N VAL A 162 19.50 3.24 -29.80
CA VAL A 162 19.49 4.57 -29.18
C VAL A 162 20.94 4.94 -28.89
N ARG A 163 21.47 5.93 -29.62
CA ARG A 163 22.85 6.38 -29.45
C ARG A 163 22.86 7.56 -28.50
N THR A 164 23.69 7.45 -27.46
CA THR A 164 23.68 8.38 -26.34
C THR A 164 25.08 8.89 -25.98
N GLU A 165 25.10 9.98 -25.23
CA GLU A 165 26.26 10.46 -24.49
C GLU A 165 26.00 10.32 -22.99
N VAL A 166 26.97 9.80 -22.24
CA VAL A 166 26.88 9.71 -20.80
C VAL A 166 26.99 11.11 -20.20
N VAL A 167 25.92 11.61 -19.60
CA VAL A 167 25.93 12.91 -18.90
C VAL A 167 26.35 12.72 -17.45
N GLN A 168 25.84 11.67 -16.81
CA GLN A 168 26.22 11.26 -15.47
C GLN A 168 26.57 9.78 -15.49
N GLY A 169 27.83 9.50 -15.19
CA GLY A 169 28.38 8.15 -15.16
C GLY A 169 28.02 7.35 -13.91
N GLY A 170 28.42 6.09 -13.90
CA GLY A 170 28.18 5.15 -12.79
C GLY A 170 28.37 3.70 -13.23
N ASP A 171 28.21 2.78 -12.27
CA ASP A 171 28.34 1.35 -12.53
C ASP A 171 27.00 0.76 -12.99
N LEU A 172 26.92 0.41 -14.27
CA LEU A 172 25.80 -0.30 -14.86
C LEU A 172 25.94 -1.80 -14.62
N ARG A 173 25.14 -2.34 -13.69
CA ARG A 173 25.01 -3.79 -13.47
C ARG A 173 24.13 -4.44 -14.56
N PRO A 174 24.02 -5.78 -14.62
CA PRO A 174 23.04 -6.43 -15.48
C PRO A 174 21.60 -6.05 -15.11
N ARG A 175 20.68 -6.11 -16.10
CA ARG A 175 19.22 -6.01 -15.89
C ARG A 175 18.73 -4.76 -15.14
N GLN A 176 19.42 -3.63 -15.31
CA GLN A 176 19.06 -2.37 -14.64
C GLN A 176 17.86 -1.71 -15.30
N GLY A 177 17.01 -1.07 -14.49
CA GLY A 177 15.83 -0.37 -14.99
C GLY A 177 16.19 0.77 -15.95
N ILE A 178 15.33 0.99 -16.95
CA ILE A 178 15.40 2.10 -17.90
C ILE A 178 14.15 2.97 -17.71
N ASN A 179 14.35 4.27 -17.52
CA ASN A 179 13.29 5.26 -17.40
C ASN A 179 13.44 6.34 -18.45
N TYR A 180 12.32 6.74 -19.05
CA TYR A 180 12.25 7.80 -20.05
C TYR A 180 11.22 8.85 -19.62
N PRO A 181 11.60 9.83 -18.79
CA PRO A 181 10.67 10.86 -18.27
C PRO A 181 10.24 11.89 -19.32
N ALA A 182 10.99 12.01 -20.42
CA ALA A 182 10.73 13.03 -21.45
C ALA A 182 9.56 12.69 -22.39
N GLY A 183 8.99 11.48 -22.28
CA GLY A 183 7.85 11.06 -23.08
C GLY A 183 7.32 9.69 -22.67
N THR A 184 6.37 9.16 -23.45
CA THR A 184 5.66 7.92 -23.12
C THR A 184 6.15 6.74 -23.94
N LEU A 185 6.51 5.66 -23.26
CA LEU A 185 6.79 4.36 -23.89
C LEU A 185 5.48 3.67 -24.27
N ARG A 186 5.40 3.13 -25.49
CA ARG A 186 4.21 2.48 -26.08
C ARG A 186 4.03 1.03 -25.62
N LEU A 187 4.49 0.73 -24.41
CA LEU A 187 4.27 -0.54 -23.74
C LEU A 187 2.86 -0.61 -23.17
N GLU A 188 2.28 -1.81 -23.11
CA GLU A 188 1.09 -2.03 -22.30
C GLU A 188 1.47 -2.02 -20.81
N SER A 189 0.62 -1.40 -19.99
CA SER A 189 0.75 -1.29 -18.53
C SER A 189 0.59 -2.61 -17.78
N VAL A 190 -0.04 -3.60 -18.41
CA VAL A 190 -0.33 -4.92 -17.84
C VAL A 190 0.11 -5.98 -18.84
N THR A 191 1.07 -6.80 -18.44
CA THR A 191 1.65 -7.85 -19.29
C THR A 191 0.88 -9.17 -19.17
N GLU A 192 1.08 -10.11 -20.10
CA GLU A 192 0.54 -11.47 -19.98
C GLU A 192 1.00 -12.15 -18.68
N ARG A 193 2.28 -11.97 -18.33
CA ARG A 193 2.85 -12.44 -17.07
C ARG A 193 2.20 -11.81 -15.84
N ASP A 194 1.77 -10.55 -15.90
CA ASP A 194 1.00 -9.94 -14.82
C ASP A 194 -0.35 -10.63 -14.65
N PHE A 195 -1.02 -11.03 -15.73
CA PHE A 195 -2.27 -11.80 -15.64
C PHE A 195 -2.06 -13.22 -15.10
N GLU A 196 -0.94 -13.87 -15.41
CA GLU A 196 -0.55 -15.15 -14.79
C GLU A 196 -0.32 -14.99 -13.28
N HIS A 197 0.41 -13.94 -12.87
CA HIS A 197 0.63 -13.63 -11.47
C HIS A 197 -0.69 -13.29 -10.76
N LEU A 198 -1.52 -12.43 -11.36
CA LEU A 198 -2.84 -12.08 -10.85
C LEU A 198 -3.71 -13.32 -10.67
N ALA A 199 -3.73 -14.21 -11.67
CA ALA A 199 -4.46 -15.47 -11.59
C ALA A 199 -4.06 -16.28 -10.36
N PHE A 200 -2.76 -16.49 -10.19
CA PHE A 200 -2.21 -17.18 -9.02
C PHE A 200 -2.64 -16.51 -7.70
N GLY A 201 -2.52 -15.19 -7.59
CA GLY A 201 -2.89 -14.47 -6.36
C GLY A 201 -4.36 -14.62 -6.02
N LEU A 202 -5.24 -14.54 -7.02
CA LEU A 202 -6.68 -14.74 -6.84
C LEU A 202 -7.01 -16.17 -6.38
N ASP A 203 -6.33 -17.19 -6.94
CA ASP A 203 -6.52 -18.59 -6.56
C ASP A 203 -6.05 -18.87 -5.11
N HIS A 204 -5.22 -17.99 -4.56
CA HIS A 204 -4.72 -18.02 -3.17
C HIS A 204 -5.39 -16.99 -2.24
N ASP A 205 -6.55 -16.43 -2.62
CA ASP A 205 -7.35 -15.50 -1.81
C ASP A 205 -6.54 -14.29 -1.29
N VAL A 206 -5.71 -13.67 -2.12
CA VAL A 206 -5.07 -12.38 -1.77
C VAL A 206 -6.12 -11.30 -1.49
N ASP A 207 -5.84 -10.43 -0.53
CA ASP A 207 -6.84 -9.46 -0.05
C ASP A 207 -6.88 -8.20 -0.91
N TRP A 208 -5.74 -7.82 -1.48
CA TRP A 208 -5.54 -6.66 -2.34
C TRP A 208 -4.55 -6.97 -3.46
N VAL A 209 -4.71 -6.29 -4.60
CA VAL A 209 -3.75 -6.31 -5.72
C VAL A 209 -3.21 -4.89 -5.92
N ALA A 210 -1.90 -4.69 -6.00
CA ALA A 210 -1.27 -3.46 -6.45
C ALA A 210 -0.84 -3.61 -7.92
N LEU A 211 -1.22 -2.63 -8.74
CA LEU A 211 -0.88 -2.57 -10.15
C LEU A 211 0.23 -1.55 -10.37
N SER A 212 1.40 -1.99 -10.83
CA SER A 212 2.55 -1.14 -11.16
C SER A 212 2.35 -0.38 -12.47
N PHE A 213 3.04 0.75 -12.62
CA PHE A 213 3.12 1.55 -13.83
C PHE A 213 1.77 1.95 -14.44
N VAL A 214 0.77 2.24 -13.59
CA VAL A 214 -0.52 2.76 -14.04
C VAL A 214 -0.32 4.11 -14.70
N ARG A 215 -0.95 4.32 -15.85
CA ARG A 215 -0.93 5.60 -16.60
C ARG A 215 -2.34 6.12 -16.86
N SER A 216 -3.37 5.27 -16.83
CA SER A 216 -4.76 5.67 -17.11
C SER A 216 -5.78 4.77 -16.40
N GLN A 217 -7.06 5.18 -16.38
CA GLN A 217 -8.13 4.33 -15.82
C GLN A 217 -8.30 3.00 -16.56
N ARG A 218 -7.91 2.95 -17.84
CA ARG A 218 -8.01 1.73 -18.66
C ARG A 218 -7.15 0.61 -18.10
N ASP A 219 -5.98 0.93 -17.56
CA ASP A 219 -5.06 -0.04 -16.99
C ASP A 219 -5.70 -0.75 -15.79
N VAL A 220 -6.33 0.04 -14.93
CA VAL A 220 -7.08 -0.45 -13.76
C VAL A 220 -8.31 -1.26 -14.20
N ALA A 221 -9.06 -0.77 -15.18
CA ALA A 221 -10.25 -1.44 -15.69
C ALA A 221 -9.94 -2.85 -16.21
N ARG A 222 -8.86 -3.02 -16.99
CA ARG A 222 -8.43 -4.34 -17.51
C ARG A 222 -8.22 -5.37 -16.39
N VAL A 223 -7.56 -4.96 -15.31
CA VAL A 223 -7.32 -5.84 -14.15
C VAL A 223 -8.63 -6.15 -13.43
N LYS A 224 -9.50 -5.16 -13.23
CA LYS A 224 -10.80 -5.36 -12.58
C LYS A 224 -11.73 -6.24 -13.41
N ASP A 225 -11.73 -6.11 -14.73
CA ASP A 225 -12.50 -6.95 -15.65
C ASP A 225 -12.02 -8.41 -15.58
N PHE A 226 -10.71 -8.64 -15.53
CA PHE A 226 -10.15 -9.98 -15.34
C PHE A 226 -10.59 -10.61 -14.01
N ILE A 227 -10.56 -9.83 -12.92
CA ILE A 227 -11.02 -10.27 -11.59
C ILE A 227 -12.53 -10.58 -11.63
N ALA A 228 -13.33 -9.71 -12.25
CA ALA A 228 -14.78 -9.86 -12.35
C ALA A 228 -15.19 -11.06 -13.22
N ALA A 229 -14.46 -11.34 -14.31
CA ALA A 229 -14.68 -12.52 -15.16
C ALA A 229 -14.51 -13.84 -14.40
N ARG A 230 -13.80 -13.83 -13.27
CA ARG A 230 -13.67 -14.97 -12.35
C ARG A 230 -14.72 -14.99 -11.24
N GLY A 231 -15.68 -14.06 -11.25
CA GLY A 231 -16.70 -13.92 -10.19
C GLY A 231 -16.16 -13.37 -8.88
N LEU A 232 -14.99 -12.72 -8.91
CA LEU A 232 -14.33 -12.15 -7.75
C LEU A 232 -14.46 -10.62 -7.72
N HIS A 233 -14.18 -10.05 -6.56
CA HIS A 233 -14.19 -8.60 -6.31
C HIS A 233 -12.98 -8.19 -5.46
N THR A 234 -11.80 -8.72 -5.80
CA THR A 234 -10.56 -8.34 -5.13
C THR A 234 -10.20 -6.90 -5.50
N PRO A 235 -9.98 -6.01 -4.51
CA PRO A 235 -9.76 -4.60 -4.75
C PRO A 235 -8.36 -4.33 -5.33
N VAL A 236 -8.28 -3.31 -6.19
CA VAL A 236 -7.05 -2.93 -6.92
C VAL A 236 -6.53 -1.57 -6.46
N LEU A 237 -5.27 -1.51 -6.04
CA LEU A 237 -4.49 -0.31 -5.75
C LEU A 237 -3.70 0.09 -7.00
N ALA A 238 -3.92 1.30 -7.50
CA ALA A 238 -3.11 1.86 -8.58
C ALA A 238 -1.80 2.44 -8.01
N LYS A 239 -0.64 1.98 -8.47
CA LYS A 239 0.66 2.56 -8.09
C LYS A 239 0.95 3.75 -9.01
N ILE A 240 1.04 4.93 -8.41
CA ILE A 240 1.32 6.18 -9.11
C ILE A 240 2.84 6.34 -9.16
N GLU A 241 3.40 5.90 -10.29
CA GLU A 241 4.85 5.82 -10.55
C GLU A 241 5.27 6.64 -11.77
N LYS A 242 4.33 6.93 -12.66
CA LYS A 242 4.54 7.49 -13.99
C LYS A 242 3.99 8.90 -14.08
N HIS A 243 4.68 9.78 -14.80
CA HIS A 243 4.25 11.17 -14.96
C HIS A 243 2.88 11.25 -15.67
N GLU A 244 2.59 10.37 -16.62
CA GLU A 244 1.30 10.29 -17.33
C GLU A 244 0.13 9.98 -16.37
N ALA A 245 0.40 9.28 -15.28
CA ALA A 245 -0.63 8.99 -14.27
C ALA A 245 -1.13 10.26 -13.59
N LEU A 246 -0.30 11.30 -13.50
CA LEU A 246 -0.66 12.57 -12.87
C LEU A 246 -1.66 13.34 -13.74
N ASP A 247 -1.51 13.27 -15.06
CA ASP A 247 -2.43 13.90 -16.02
C ASP A 247 -3.84 13.26 -15.99
N HIS A 248 -3.91 11.97 -15.62
CA HIS A 248 -5.14 11.19 -15.57
C HIS A 248 -5.58 10.82 -14.15
N ILE A 249 -5.07 11.54 -13.14
CA ILE A 249 -5.16 11.09 -11.76
C ILE A 249 -6.60 10.93 -11.26
N ASP A 250 -7.50 11.84 -11.62
CA ASP A 250 -8.89 11.79 -11.16
C ASP A 250 -9.63 10.55 -11.70
N ASP A 251 -9.40 10.22 -12.97
CA ASP A 251 -9.97 9.03 -13.59
C ASP A 251 -9.38 7.74 -13.00
N ILE A 252 -8.07 7.71 -12.75
CA ILE A 252 -7.39 6.58 -12.10
C ILE A 252 -7.94 6.38 -10.70
N VAL A 253 -8.01 7.46 -9.90
CA VAL A 253 -8.57 7.43 -8.55
C VAL A 253 -10.01 6.96 -8.62
N ALA A 254 -10.83 7.38 -9.59
CA ALA A 254 -12.21 6.93 -9.73
C ALA A 254 -12.33 5.43 -10.04
N ALA A 255 -11.47 4.87 -10.90
CA ALA A 255 -11.51 3.46 -11.30
C ALA A 255 -10.91 2.50 -10.26
N ALA A 256 -9.86 2.91 -9.56
CA ALA A 256 -9.15 2.09 -8.58
C ALA A 256 -9.92 1.97 -7.25
N ASP A 257 -9.59 0.99 -6.43
CA ASP A 257 -10.17 0.83 -5.09
C ASP A 257 -9.31 1.52 -4.01
N GLY A 258 -8.10 1.94 -4.38
CA GLY A 258 -7.15 2.77 -3.63
C GLY A 258 -5.95 3.16 -4.50
N ILE A 259 -5.00 3.89 -3.93
CA ILE A 259 -3.75 4.24 -4.63
C ILE A 259 -2.51 4.00 -3.77
N MET A 260 -1.36 3.89 -4.40
CA MET A 260 -0.05 3.85 -3.75
C MET A 260 0.85 4.93 -4.35
N VAL A 261 1.37 5.83 -3.52
CA VAL A 261 2.35 6.85 -3.93
C VAL A 261 3.74 6.24 -3.85
N ALA A 262 4.29 5.84 -5.00
CA ALA A 262 5.59 5.18 -5.11
C ALA A 262 6.68 6.21 -5.45
N ARG A 263 7.21 6.85 -4.41
CA ARG A 263 8.00 8.09 -4.49
C ARG A 263 9.37 7.90 -5.15
N GLY A 264 9.98 6.72 -4.97
CA GLY A 264 11.24 6.37 -5.59
C GLY A 264 11.12 6.33 -7.11
N ASP A 265 10.16 5.56 -7.63
CA ASP A 265 9.91 5.49 -9.07
C ASP A 265 9.39 6.83 -9.63
N LEU A 266 8.45 7.48 -8.92
CA LEU A 266 7.91 8.78 -9.34
C LEU A 266 8.99 9.86 -9.37
N GLY A 267 9.93 9.88 -8.42
CA GLY A 267 11.04 10.83 -8.36
C GLY A 267 12.08 10.68 -9.46
N ILE A 268 12.02 9.59 -10.24
CA ILE A 268 12.78 9.44 -11.49
C ILE A 268 12.01 10.09 -12.66
N GLU A 269 10.68 10.09 -12.59
CA GLU A 269 9.79 10.52 -13.67
C GLU A 269 9.43 12.01 -13.60
N ILE A 270 9.50 12.64 -12.43
CA ILE A 270 9.25 14.07 -12.24
C ILE A 270 10.39 14.73 -11.45
N PRO A 271 10.55 16.07 -11.51
CA PRO A 271 11.55 16.77 -10.71
C PRO A 271 11.41 16.45 -9.22
N LEU A 272 12.54 16.18 -8.56
CA LEU A 272 12.57 15.70 -7.18
C LEU A 272 11.85 16.66 -6.21
N GLU A 273 12.00 17.96 -6.41
CA GLU A 273 11.36 19.02 -5.63
C GLU A 273 9.83 19.06 -5.77
N GLN A 274 9.26 18.45 -6.81
CA GLN A 274 7.81 18.36 -7.00
C GLN A 274 7.20 17.15 -6.31
N VAL A 275 7.97 16.09 -6.06
CA VAL A 275 7.48 14.83 -5.46
C VAL A 275 6.72 15.06 -4.14
N PRO A 276 7.19 15.90 -3.19
CA PRO A 276 6.44 16.15 -1.96
C PRO A 276 5.09 16.84 -2.19
N LEU A 277 4.99 17.71 -3.20
CA LEU A 277 3.74 18.41 -3.55
C LEU A 277 2.74 17.44 -4.17
N VAL A 278 3.22 16.60 -5.10
CA VAL A 278 2.40 15.56 -5.74
C VAL A 278 1.91 14.54 -4.71
N GLN A 279 2.76 14.09 -3.78
CA GLN A 279 2.33 13.21 -2.69
C GLN A 279 1.14 13.78 -1.91
N LYS A 280 1.21 15.06 -1.51
CA LYS A 280 0.13 15.74 -0.77
C LYS A 280 -1.16 15.76 -1.57
N ASP A 281 -1.09 16.15 -2.83
CA ASP A 281 -2.24 16.20 -3.73
C ASP A 281 -2.89 14.81 -3.91
N LEU A 282 -2.08 13.78 -4.17
CA LEU A 282 -2.54 12.39 -4.32
C LEU A 282 -3.25 11.87 -3.07
N ILE A 283 -2.68 12.11 -1.88
CA ILE A 283 -3.29 11.71 -0.61
C ILE A 283 -4.62 12.43 -0.40
N VAL A 284 -4.69 13.73 -0.68
CA VAL A 284 -5.94 14.51 -0.56
C VAL A 284 -7.02 13.97 -1.49
N ARG A 285 -6.70 13.67 -2.76
CA ARG A 285 -7.65 13.11 -3.73
C ARG A 285 -8.17 11.74 -3.29
N ALA A 286 -7.28 10.85 -2.82
CA ALA A 286 -7.67 9.54 -2.30
C ALA A 286 -8.61 9.67 -1.09
N ASN A 287 -8.27 10.54 -0.15
CA ASN A 287 -9.09 10.79 1.05
C ASN A 287 -10.48 11.33 0.71
N ARG A 288 -10.57 12.29 -0.23
CA ARG A 288 -11.86 12.82 -0.73
C ARG A 288 -12.73 11.74 -1.36
N ALA A 289 -12.11 10.83 -2.12
CA ALA A 289 -12.78 9.68 -2.72
C ALA A 289 -13.11 8.55 -1.71
N SER A 290 -12.76 8.72 -0.42
CA SER A 290 -12.81 7.67 0.60
C SER A 290 -12.07 6.40 0.13
N LYS A 291 -10.91 6.54 -0.49
CA LYS A 291 -10.09 5.42 -0.97
C LYS A 291 -8.78 5.37 -0.17
N PRO A 292 -8.31 4.19 0.27
CA PRO A 292 -7.10 4.09 1.05
C PRO A 292 -5.89 4.47 0.19
N VAL A 293 -4.95 5.18 0.80
CA VAL A 293 -3.67 5.53 0.18
C VAL A 293 -2.48 4.99 0.98
N ILE A 294 -1.53 4.40 0.25
CA ILE A 294 -0.26 3.91 0.79
C ILE A 294 0.85 4.87 0.35
N THR A 295 1.61 5.42 1.30
CA THR A 295 2.88 6.11 0.99
C THR A 295 4.02 5.09 1.02
N ALA A 296 4.72 4.94 -0.10
CA ALA A 296 5.65 3.85 -0.36
C ALA A 296 7.03 4.31 -0.82
N THR A 297 8.01 3.41 -0.64
CA THR A 297 9.45 3.55 -0.99
C THR A 297 10.17 4.67 -0.24
N GLN A 298 11.49 4.59 -0.07
CA GLN A 298 12.31 5.63 0.59
C GLN A 298 11.82 6.06 1.99
N MET A 299 11.20 5.15 2.75
CA MET A 299 10.63 5.50 4.06
C MET A 299 11.70 5.46 5.16
N LEU A 300 12.26 4.27 5.45
CA LEU A 300 13.32 4.07 6.43
C LEU A 300 14.49 3.30 5.79
N GLU A 301 14.84 3.61 4.54
CA GLU A 301 15.80 2.84 3.71
C GLU A 301 17.15 2.61 4.41
N SER A 302 17.64 3.55 5.20
CA SER A 302 18.88 3.38 5.96
C SER A 302 18.81 2.19 6.92
N MET A 303 17.60 1.81 7.36
CA MET A 303 17.37 0.68 8.26
C MET A 303 17.51 -0.69 7.60
N VAL A 304 17.76 -0.75 6.29
CA VAL A 304 18.24 -1.97 5.65
C VAL A 304 19.55 -2.43 6.30
N HIS A 305 20.44 -1.49 6.64
CA HIS A 305 21.77 -1.80 7.22
C HIS A 305 22.04 -1.14 8.58
N SER A 306 21.09 -0.36 9.10
CA SER A 306 21.21 0.35 10.37
C SER A 306 20.08 0.01 11.33
N ALA A 307 20.38 -0.15 12.61
CA ALA A 307 19.36 -0.36 13.63
C ALA A 307 18.51 0.90 13.92
N ARG A 308 18.87 2.05 13.36
CA ARG A 308 18.15 3.33 13.54
C ARG A 308 18.04 4.09 12.22
N PRO A 309 16.93 4.80 11.97
CA PRO A 309 16.81 5.65 10.81
C PRO A 309 17.55 6.98 11.03
N THR A 310 17.72 7.71 9.95
CA THR A 310 18.11 9.12 10.01
C THR A 310 16.96 10.00 10.53
N ARG A 311 17.30 11.23 10.93
CA ARG A 311 16.29 12.25 11.29
C ARG A 311 15.42 12.65 10.09
N ALA A 312 16.00 12.65 8.90
CA ALA A 312 15.30 12.99 7.66
C ALA A 312 14.21 11.96 7.35
N GLU A 313 14.54 10.67 7.40
CA GLU A 313 13.58 9.57 7.21
C GLU A 313 12.47 9.60 8.26
N ALA A 314 12.79 9.79 9.54
CA ALA A 314 11.77 9.90 10.58
C ALA A 314 10.81 11.09 10.35
N THR A 315 11.33 12.21 9.84
CA THR A 315 10.53 13.40 9.48
C THR A 315 9.67 13.14 8.26
N ASP A 316 10.20 12.42 7.28
CA ASP A 316 9.49 12.06 6.05
C ASP A 316 8.30 11.14 6.33
N VAL A 317 8.51 10.08 7.13
CA VAL A 317 7.40 9.23 7.63
C VAL A 317 6.35 10.06 8.38
N ALA A 318 6.78 10.96 9.26
CA ALA A 318 5.86 11.81 10.02
C ALA A 318 5.01 12.70 9.10
N ASN A 319 5.61 13.28 8.07
CA ASN A 319 4.89 14.12 7.11
C ASN A 319 3.89 13.31 6.27
N ALA A 320 4.21 12.09 5.84
CA ALA A 320 3.25 11.23 5.15
C ALA A 320 2.00 10.96 6.01
N ILE A 321 2.19 10.79 7.32
CA ILE A 321 1.10 10.61 8.29
C ILE A 321 0.27 11.88 8.44
N LEU A 322 0.93 13.04 8.61
CA LEU A 322 0.27 14.35 8.73
C LEU A 322 -0.46 14.77 7.44
N ASP A 323 0.03 14.33 6.27
CA ASP A 323 -0.64 14.53 4.99
C ASP A 323 -1.95 13.74 4.89
N GLY A 324 -2.11 12.73 5.73
CA GLY A 324 -3.34 11.94 5.83
C GLY A 324 -3.25 10.58 5.17
N THR A 325 -2.06 9.98 5.03
CA THR A 325 -1.91 8.62 4.47
C THR A 325 -2.66 7.58 5.31
N ASP A 326 -3.30 6.59 4.69
CA ASP A 326 -3.90 5.47 5.44
C ASP A 326 -2.85 4.50 5.94
N ALA A 327 -1.82 4.28 5.12
CA ALA A 327 -0.72 3.39 5.45
C ALA A 327 0.64 3.92 4.99
N VAL A 328 1.68 3.42 5.65
CA VAL A 328 3.09 3.60 5.33
C VAL A 328 3.71 2.24 5.02
N MET A 329 4.59 2.17 4.02
CA MET A 329 5.13 0.90 3.53
C MET A 329 6.64 0.77 3.66
N LEU A 330 7.08 -0.35 4.24
CA LEU A 330 8.46 -0.81 4.26
C LEU A 330 8.71 -1.77 3.09
N SER A 331 9.78 -1.52 2.34
CA SER A 331 10.20 -2.23 1.14
C SER A 331 11.41 -3.11 1.41
N GLY A 332 12.63 -2.62 1.14
CA GLY A 332 13.86 -3.36 1.38
C GLY A 332 14.11 -3.63 2.86
N GLU A 333 13.66 -2.72 3.72
CA GLU A 333 13.87 -2.73 5.17
C GLU A 333 13.38 -4.03 5.80
N THR A 334 12.23 -4.54 5.38
CA THR A 334 11.65 -5.79 5.90
C THR A 334 11.93 -6.99 5.01
N ALA A 335 12.14 -6.79 3.71
CA ALA A 335 12.33 -7.89 2.77
C ALA A 335 13.76 -8.47 2.85
N ARG A 336 14.77 -7.62 2.95
CA ARG A 336 16.20 -7.99 2.89
C ARG A 336 17.08 -7.33 3.95
N GLY A 337 16.50 -6.48 4.80
CA GLY A 337 17.26 -5.72 5.79
C GLY A 337 17.76 -6.57 6.96
N ASP A 338 18.79 -6.07 7.62
CA ASP A 338 19.42 -6.67 8.79
C ASP A 338 18.54 -6.52 10.06
N PHE A 339 17.61 -5.54 10.05
CA PHE A 339 16.77 -5.18 11.20
C PHE A 339 15.26 -5.11 10.88
N PRO A 340 14.66 -6.15 10.28
CA PRO A 340 13.31 -6.07 9.72
C PRO A 340 12.23 -5.78 10.77
N VAL A 341 12.31 -6.41 11.95
CA VAL A 341 11.35 -6.19 13.05
C VAL A 341 11.54 -4.81 13.67
N GLU A 342 12.79 -4.34 13.80
CA GLU A 342 13.07 -3.03 14.39
C GLU A 342 12.59 -1.89 13.48
N ALA A 343 12.72 -2.03 12.16
CA ALA A 343 12.16 -1.08 11.20
C ALA A 343 10.64 -0.91 11.39
N VAL A 344 9.90 -2.01 11.59
CA VAL A 344 8.46 -1.94 11.89
C VAL A 344 8.20 -1.26 13.24
N ARG A 345 8.97 -1.58 14.29
CA ARG A 345 8.80 -0.95 15.61
C ARG A 345 9.03 0.56 15.57
N VAL A 346 10.06 0.99 14.84
CA VAL A 346 10.37 2.41 14.63
C VAL A 346 9.23 3.09 13.86
N MET A 347 8.76 2.49 12.77
CA MET A 347 7.61 2.98 11.99
C MET A 347 6.36 3.14 12.87
N ALA A 348 6.04 2.11 13.68
CA ALA A 348 4.91 2.14 14.61
C ALA A 348 5.06 3.22 15.68
N LYS A 349 6.28 3.41 16.21
CA LYS A 349 6.58 4.44 17.22
C LYS A 349 6.43 5.84 16.65
N ILE A 350 6.88 6.09 15.41
CA ILE A 350 6.67 7.37 14.72
C ILE A 350 5.17 7.63 14.59
N ALA A 351 4.41 6.67 14.05
CA ALA A 351 2.96 6.80 13.89
C ALA A 351 2.25 7.13 15.22
N LEU A 352 2.50 6.33 16.27
CA LEU A 352 1.92 6.57 17.60
C LEU A 352 2.32 7.92 18.22
N THR A 353 3.48 8.47 17.85
CA THR A 353 3.94 9.76 18.36
C THR A 353 3.26 10.90 17.62
N VAL A 354 3.23 10.85 16.30
CA VAL A 354 2.59 11.86 15.43
C VAL A 354 1.08 11.92 15.69
N GLU A 355 0.44 10.77 15.87
CA GLU A 355 -1.01 10.67 16.06
C GLU A 355 -1.52 11.28 17.38
N ARG A 356 -0.63 11.61 18.33
CA ARG A 356 -1.02 12.33 19.57
C ARG A 356 -1.45 13.77 19.30
N SER A 357 -0.96 14.36 18.22
CA SER A 357 -1.28 15.72 17.78
C SER A 357 -1.74 15.70 16.32
N TYR A 358 -2.55 14.69 15.98
CA TYR A 358 -3.06 14.51 14.62
C TYR A 358 -4.07 15.62 14.28
N PRO A 359 -3.99 16.23 13.08
CA PRO A 359 -4.89 17.31 12.67
C PRO A 359 -6.25 16.77 12.20
N HIS A 360 -6.99 16.13 13.11
CA HIS A 360 -8.27 15.47 12.82
C HIS A 360 -9.29 16.42 12.17
N GLU A 361 -9.54 17.59 12.79
CA GLU A 361 -10.49 18.59 12.28
C GLU A 361 -10.09 19.08 10.87
N GLU A 362 -8.82 19.42 10.67
CA GLU A 362 -8.32 19.94 9.40
C GLU A 362 -8.44 18.90 8.28
N LEU A 363 -8.03 17.66 8.54
CA LEU A 363 -8.13 16.58 7.54
C LEU A 363 -9.60 16.24 7.23
N GLY A 364 -10.47 16.27 8.23
CA GLY A 364 -11.92 16.12 8.05
C GLY A 364 -12.51 17.23 7.16
N GLN A 365 -12.07 18.48 7.33
CA GLN A 365 -12.50 19.63 6.50
C GLN A 365 -11.96 19.54 5.08
N ARG A 366 -10.66 19.25 4.89
CA ARG A 366 -10.05 19.07 3.56
C ARG A 366 -10.78 17.99 2.74
N ARG A 367 -11.30 16.96 3.42
CA ARG A 367 -12.10 15.88 2.82
C ARG A 367 -13.49 16.33 2.36
N LEU A 368 -14.04 17.44 2.88
CA LEU A 368 -15.34 17.97 2.45
C LEU A 368 -15.24 18.91 1.24
N GLU A 369 -14.09 19.53 1.03
CA GLU A 369 -13.85 20.45 -0.08
C GLU A 369 -14.06 19.75 -1.44
N GLY A 370 -14.91 20.34 -2.29
CA GLY A 370 -15.13 19.86 -3.66
C GLY A 370 -15.77 18.47 -3.79
N THR A 371 -16.28 17.89 -2.70
CA THR A 371 -16.88 16.54 -2.72
C THR A 371 -18.41 16.61 -2.76
N GLU A 372 -19.03 15.80 -3.60
CA GLU A 372 -20.48 15.66 -3.64
C GLU A 372 -21.00 15.05 -2.32
N ARG A 373 -22.08 15.63 -1.78
CA ARG A 373 -22.69 15.15 -0.53
C ARG A 373 -23.72 14.06 -0.83
N THR A 374 -23.38 12.83 -0.48
CA THR A 374 -24.31 11.69 -0.49
C THR A 374 -24.83 11.40 0.92
N VAL A 375 -25.90 10.61 1.03
CA VAL A 375 -26.43 10.16 2.34
C VAL A 375 -25.35 9.45 3.15
N GLU A 376 -24.55 8.59 2.51
CA GLU A 376 -23.49 7.81 3.15
C GLU A 376 -22.40 8.70 3.74
N THR A 377 -21.97 9.69 2.96
CA THR A 377 -20.95 10.64 3.41
C THR A 377 -21.47 11.56 4.51
N ALA A 378 -22.74 11.98 4.46
CA ALA A 378 -23.35 12.81 5.49
C ALA A 378 -23.50 12.07 6.83
N ILE A 379 -23.88 10.78 6.80
CA ILE A 379 -23.96 9.96 8.00
C ILE A 379 -22.55 9.67 8.56
N ALA A 380 -21.57 9.39 7.70
CA ALA A 380 -20.19 9.19 8.14
C ALA A 380 -19.56 10.46 8.75
N GLU A 381 -19.81 11.63 8.16
CA GLU A 381 -19.41 12.93 8.73
C GLU A 381 -20.06 13.13 10.10
N SER A 382 -21.37 12.87 10.19
CA SER A 382 -22.12 13.01 11.45
C SER A 382 -21.59 12.07 12.52
N ALA A 383 -21.25 10.83 12.17
CA ALA A 383 -20.66 9.88 13.09
C ALA A 383 -19.30 10.38 13.61
N ALA A 384 -18.43 10.90 12.73
CA ALA A 384 -17.14 11.47 13.13
C ALA A 384 -17.33 12.68 14.07
N ARG A 385 -18.15 13.65 13.68
CA ARG A 385 -18.39 14.88 14.45
C ARG A 385 -19.05 14.65 15.81
N VAL A 386 -20.04 13.76 15.87
CA VAL A 386 -20.72 13.45 17.14
C VAL A 386 -19.75 12.77 18.11
N THR A 387 -18.86 11.90 17.61
CA THR A 387 -17.86 11.26 18.48
C THR A 387 -16.88 12.26 19.07
N GLU A 388 -16.50 13.28 18.31
CA GLU A 388 -15.64 14.37 18.79
C GLU A 388 -16.37 15.26 19.80
N GLN A 389 -17.57 15.74 19.47
CA GLN A 389 -18.37 16.62 20.33
C GLN A 389 -18.71 16.01 21.69
N LEU A 390 -18.94 14.69 21.73
CA LEU A 390 -19.31 13.98 22.96
C LEU A 390 -18.12 13.27 23.62
N GLY A 391 -16.91 13.38 23.06
CA GLY A 391 -15.72 12.69 23.57
C GLY A 391 -15.85 11.17 23.56
N LEU A 392 -16.55 10.59 22.57
CA LEU A 392 -16.75 9.15 22.45
C LEU A 392 -15.44 8.50 22.00
N LYS A 393 -15.07 7.40 22.65
CA LYS A 393 -13.84 6.67 22.33
C LYS A 393 -13.96 5.83 21.06
N LEU A 394 -15.18 5.38 20.74
CA LEU A 394 -15.43 4.41 19.67
C LEU A 394 -16.58 4.84 18.75
N VAL A 395 -16.42 4.52 17.47
CA VAL A 395 -17.49 4.46 16.48
C VAL A 395 -17.54 3.06 15.89
N VAL A 396 -18.70 2.42 15.98
CA VAL A 396 -18.94 1.06 15.53
C VAL A 396 -19.64 1.11 14.19
N SER A 397 -19.06 0.44 13.20
CA SER A 397 -19.60 0.30 11.86
C SER A 397 -20.00 -1.15 11.60
N GLY A 398 -21.29 -1.43 11.49
CA GLY A 398 -21.75 -2.68 10.88
C GLY A 398 -21.57 -2.63 9.37
N THR A 399 -20.79 -3.55 8.80
CA THR A 399 -20.55 -3.57 7.34
C THR A 399 -20.42 -4.98 6.76
N THR A 400 -20.91 -5.20 5.54
CA THR A 400 -20.74 -6.45 4.77
C THR A 400 -19.80 -6.29 3.57
N THR A 401 -19.46 -5.06 3.19
CA THR A 401 -18.56 -4.73 2.07
C THR A 401 -17.34 -3.93 2.49
N GLY A 402 -17.37 -3.32 3.68
CA GLY A 402 -16.36 -2.38 4.17
C GLY A 402 -16.70 -0.91 3.91
N ASN A 403 -17.72 -0.62 3.10
CA ASN A 403 -17.99 0.76 2.62
C ASN A 403 -18.26 1.76 3.76
N THR A 404 -19.05 1.37 4.76
CA THR A 404 -19.35 2.20 5.93
C THR A 404 -18.10 2.57 6.73
N ALA A 405 -17.28 1.57 7.06
CA ALA A 405 -16.03 1.77 7.80
C ALA A 405 -15.05 2.67 7.03
N ARG A 406 -14.96 2.47 5.72
CA ARG A 406 -14.16 3.28 4.80
C ARG A 406 -14.57 4.75 4.79
N HIS A 407 -15.87 5.04 4.68
CA HIS A 407 -16.33 6.43 4.70
C HIS A 407 -16.03 7.11 6.04
N ILE A 408 -16.28 6.45 7.17
CA ILE A 408 -15.96 6.99 8.50
C ILE A 408 -14.46 7.23 8.64
N SER A 409 -13.64 6.25 8.24
CA SER A 409 -12.17 6.37 8.26
C SER A 409 -11.68 7.59 7.48
N SER A 410 -12.29 7.90 6.33
CA SER A 410 -11.90 9.06 5.51
C SER A 410 -12.14 10.43 6.17
N PHE A 411 -13.03 10.52 7.17
CA PHE A 411 -13.21 11.73 7.97
C PHE A 411 -12.20 11.85 9.11
N ARG A 412 -11.32 10.86 9.27
CA ARG A 412 -10.25 10.82 10.27
C ARG A 412 -10.76 11.13 11.70
N PRO A 413 -11.79 10.43 12.23
CA PRO A 413 -12.33 10.74 13.55
C PRO A 413 -11.31 10.52 14.68
N HIS A 414 -11.48 11.25 15.78
CA HIS A 414 -10.77 10.99 17.04
C HIS A 414 -11.11 9.59 17.60
N ALA A 415 -12.37 9.17 17.46
CA ALA A 415 -12.80 7.84 17.87
C ALA A 415 -12.11 6.74 17.06
N ARG A 416 -11.78 5.64 17.72
CA ARG A 416 -11.35 4.40 17.05
C ARG A 416 -12.54 3.79 16.32
N VAL A 417 -12.34 3.42 15.05
CA VAL A 417 -13.39 2.84 14.20
C VAL A 417 -13.38 1.33 14.38
N ILE A 418 -14.45 0.74 14.90
CA ILE A 418 -14.60 -0.70 15.04
C ILE A 418 -15.52 -1.20 13.93
N ALA A 419 -15.02 -2.03 13.02
CA ALA A 419 -15.80 -2.54 11.90
C ALA A 419 -16.29 -3.97 12.16
N LEU A 420 -17.59 -4.13 12.42
CA LEU A 420 -18.22 -5.43 12.60
C LEU A 420 -18.66 -5.99 11.26
N THR A 421 -18.09 -7.12 10.86
CA THR A 421 -18.41 -7.76 9.57
C THR A 421 -18.58 -9.26 9.71
N PRO A 422 -19.57 -9.88 9.04
CA PRO A 422 -19.70 -11.32 8.98
C PRO A 422 -18.79 -11.97 7.93
N ARG A 423 -18.04 -11.18 7.15
CA ARG A 423 -17.22 -11.66 6.05
C ARG A 423 -15.73 -11.56 6.40
N PRO A 424 -15.03 -12.68 6.64
CA PRO A 424 -13.61 -12.66 7.02
C PRO A 424 -12.71 -11.94 5.99
N HIS A 425 -12.97 -12.08 4.69
CA HIS A 425 -12.18 -11.36 3.66
C HIS A 425 -12.36 -9.84 3.73
N VAL A 426 -13.55 -9.35 4.12
CA VAL A 426 -13.77 -7.91 4.34
C VAL A 426 -13.01 -7.44 5.57
N ALA A 427 -12.97 -8.24 6.64
CA ALA A 427 -12.18 -7.92 7.83
C ALA A 427 -10.69 -7.77 7.46
N ARG A 428 -10.12 -8.70 6.69
CA ARG A 428 -8.73 -8.58 6.23
C ARG A 428 -8.52 -7.36 5.36
N ARG A 429 -9.38 -7.09 4.37
CA ARG A 429 -9.28 -5.89 3.51
C ARG A 429 -9.31 -4.60 4.31
N LEU A 430 -10.13 -4.54 5.37
CA LEU A 430 -10.26 -3.38 6.25
C LEU A 430 -9.00 -3.09 7.08
N ALA A 431 -8.06 -4.04 7.20
CA ALA A 431 -6.80 -3.85 7.90
C ALA A 431 -5.91 -2.76 7.25
N LEU A 432 -6.19 -2.36 6.01
CA LEU A 432 -5.48 -1.29 5.30
C LEU A 432 -6.00 0.13 5.60
N PHE A 433 -7.22 0.28 6.13
CA PHE A 433 -7.85 1.59 6.29
C PHE A 433 -7.45 2.27 7.61
N TRP A 434 -7.16 3.57 7.54
CA TRP A 434 -6.74 4.35 8.70
C TRP A 434 -7.72 4.22 9.87
N GLY A 435 -7.21 3.94 11.07
CA GLY A 435 -7.99 3.96 12.31
C GLY A 435 -9.08 2.90 12.43
N VAL A 436 -9.20 1.98 11.46
CA VAL A 436 -10.19 0.89 11.46
C VAL A 436 -9.62 -0.36 12.07
N ASP A 437 -10.33 -0.92 13.05
CA ASP A 437 -10.11 -2.27 13.54
C ASP A 437 -11.29 -3.17 13.22
N PRO A 438 -11.08 -4.14 12.31
CA PRO A 438 -12.12 -5.07 11.94
C PRO A 438 -12.27 -6.17 13.00
N LEU A 439 -13.51 -6.47 13.36
CA LEU A 439 -13.88 -7.56 14.26
C LEU A 439 -14.91 -8.46 13.56
N PRO A 440 -14.53 -9.70 13.20
CA PRO A 440 -15.45 -10.64 12.57
C PRO A 440 -16.59 -11.04 13.49
N VAL A 441 -17.84 -10.93 13.06
CA VAL A 441 -19.04 -11.30 13.85
C VAL A 441 -19.88 -12.32 13.09
N GLN A 442 -20.94 -12.85 13.70
CA GLN A 442 -21.93 -13.63 12.97
C GLN A 442 -22.79 -12.75 12.05
N SER A 443 -23.43 -13.35 11.05
CA SER A 443 -24.37 -12.65 10.16
C SER A 443 -25.53 -12.03 10.93
N TYR A 444 -25.94 -10.83 10.52
CA TYR A 444 -27.07 -10.11 11.07
C TYR A 444 -27.88 -9.50 9.93
N ARG A 445 -29.19 -9.30 10.17
CA ARG A 445 -30.13 -8.70 9.20
C ARG A 445 -30.76 -7.41 9.72
N TYR A 446 -30.94 -7.32 11.03
CA TYR A 446 -31.61 -6.21 11.71
C TYR A 446 -30.60 -5.37 12.48
N PHE A 447 -30.91 -4.08 12.65
CA PHE A 447 -30.02 -3.15 13.33
C PHE A 447 -29.95 -3.45 14.83
N GLU A 448 -31.03 -3.94 15.42
CA GLU A 448 -31.12 -4.39 16.81
C GLU A 448 -30.11 -5.52 17.09
N THR A 449 -30.04 -6.51 16.21
CA THR A 449 -29.04 -7.60 16.31
C THR A 449 -27.61 -7.07 16.18
N LEU A 450 -27.37 -6.06 15.34
CA LEU A 450 -26.05 -5.43 15.25
C LEU A 450 -25.66 -4.75 16.58
N ILE A 451 -26.61 -4.14 17.28
CA ILE A 451 -26.36 -3.51 18.59
C ILE A 451 -25.98 -4.57 19.62
N GLU A 452 -26.72 -5.67 19.70
CA GLU A 452 -26.41 -6.79 20.60
C GLU A 452 -25.02 -7.37 20.32
N LEU A 453 -24.70 -7.62 19.04
CA LEU A 453 -23.38 -8.09 18.63
C LEU A 453 -22.26 -7.11 18.94
N ALA A 454 -22.51 -5.81 18.76
CA ALA A 454 -21.56 -4.77 19.11
C ALA A 454 -21.30 -4.77 20.61
N GLU A 455 -22.34 -4.83 21.43
CA GLU A 455 -22.20 -4.83 22.88
C GLU A 455 -21.41 -6.04 23.39
N GLU A 456 -21.81 -7.25 22.96
CA GLU A 456 -21.13 -8.49 23.33
C GLU A 456 -19.66 -8.44 22.91
N ARG A 457 -19.41 -8.06 21.65
CA ARG A 457 -18.06 -8.07 21.09
C ARG A 457 -17.17 -7.04 21.76
N LEU A 458 -17.63 -5.80 21.93
CA LEU A 458 -16.84 -4.74 22.54
C LEU A 458 -16.52 -5.03 24.00
N LYS A 459 -17.46 -5.61 24.77
CA LYS A 459 -17.22 -6.02 26.17
C LYS A 459 -16.20 -7.16 26.23
N ARG A 460 -16.34 -8.17 25.37
CA ARG A 460 -15.42 -9.32 25.30
C ARG A 460 -13.99 -8.89 24.96
N GLU A 461 -13.85 -7.91 24.07
CA GLU A 461 -12.59 -7.29 23.66
C GLU A 461 -12.15 -6.16 24.61
N GLY A 462 -12.78 -6.00 25.78
CA GLY A 462 -12.38 -5.00 26.78
C GLY A 462 -12.37 -3.55 26.31
N LEU A 463 -13.02 -3.25 25.19
CA LEU A 463 -12.98 -1.93 24.54
C LEU A 463 -13.93 -0.92 25.17
N VAL A 464 -14.96 -1.41 25.85
CA VAL A 464 -15.99 -0.59 26.53
C VAL A 464 -16.34 -1.15 27.89
N ARG A 465 -16.87 -0.28 28.75
CA ARG A 465 -17.49 -0.66 30.04
C ARG A 465 -18.98 -0.34 30.03
N SER A 466 -19.76 -1.02 30.85
CA SER A 466 -21.18 -0.67 31.05
C SER A 466 -21.34 0.79 31.44
N GLY A 467 -22.33 1.45 30.85
CA GLY A 467 -22.62 2.87 31.02
C GLY A 467 -21.90 3.81 30.04
N GLU A 468 -20.83 3.36 29.36
CA GLU A 468 -20.19 4.14 28.29
C GLU A 468 -21.11 4.28 27.06
N ILE A 469 -20.92 5.36 26.30
CA ILE A 469 -21.71 5.64 25.09
C ILE A 469 -20.82 5.39 23.86
N VAL A 470 -21.37 4.70 22.86
CA VAL A 470 -20.76 4.49 21.55
C VAL A 470 -21.67 5.00 20.44
N ALA A 471 -21.07 5.45 19.34
CA ALA A 471 -21.80 5.68 18.10
C ALA A 471 -21.85 4.38 17.29
N ILE A 472 -23.03 3.97 16.82
CA ILE A 472 -23.22 2.79 15.97
C ILE A 472 -23.85 3.24 14.65
N THR A 473 -23.25 2.82 13.54
CA THR A 473 -23.71 3.14 12.19
C THR A 473 -23.63 1.92 11.27
N SER A 474 -24.50 1.87 10.27
CA SER A 474 -24.53 0.80 9.26
C SER A 474 -25.30 1.25 8.02
N GLY A 475 -25.28 0.43 6.98
CA GLY A 475 -26.22 0.51 5.85
C GLY A 475 -27.36 -0.48 6.07
N MET A 476 -28.59 0.04 6.12
CA MET A 476 -29.81 -0.74 6.36
C MET A 476 -30.79 -0.60 5.18
N PRO A 477 -31.44 -1.68 4.71
CA PRO A 477 -31.28 -3.08 5.11
C PRO A 477 -29.87 -3.64 4.87
N VAL A 478 -29.45 -4.63 5.67
CA VAL A 478 -28.09 -5.17 5.59
C VAL A 478 -27.84 -5.80 4.22
N GLY A 479 -26.79 -5.37 3.53
CA GLY A 479 -26.41 -5.89 2.21
C GLY A 479 -27.12 -5.21 1.05
N GLU A 480 -28.11 -4.36 1.32
CA GLU A 480 -28.89 -3.60 0.33
C GLU A 480 -28.86 -2.12 0.72
N GLY A 481 -27.97 -1.34 0.10
CA GLY A 481 -27.88 0.11 0.30
C GLY A 481 -26.60 0.60 0.99
N GLY A 482 -26.37 1.91 0.89
CA GLY A 482 -25.28 2.60 1.54
C GLY A 482 -25.53 2.89 3.02
N THR A 483 -24.50 3.40 3.72
CA THR A 483 -24.60 3.86 5.10
C THR A 483 -25.74 4.88 5.29
N ASN A 484 -26.70 4.60 6.17
CA ASN A 484 -27.88 5.47 6.30
C ASN A 484 -28.46 5.59 7.72
N VAL A 485 -27.88 4.91 8.72
CA VAL A 485 -28.31 5.01 10.12
C VAL A 485 -27.15 5.40 11.04
N LEU A 486 -27.44 6.21 12.05
CA LEU A 486 -26.55 6.53 13.16
C LEU A 486 -27.34 6.50 14.47
N LYS A 487 -26.85 5.74 15.45
CA LYS A 487 -27.44 5.65 16.79
C LYS A 487 -26.36 5.89 17.83
N LEU A 488 -26.66 6.73 18.82
CA LEU A 488 -25.92 6.77 20.07
C LEU A 488 -26.49 5.72 21.02
N HIS A 489 -25.64 4.82 21.48
CA HIS A 489 -26.05 3.69 22.29
C HIS A 489 -25.23 3.66 23.58
N ARG A 490 -25.93 3.57 24.71
CA ARG A 490 -25.34 3.35 26.03
C ARG A 490 -25.22 1.85 26.25
N ILE A 491 -24.00 1.38 26.48
CA ILE A 491 -23.66 -0.02 26.77
C ILE A 491 -24.35 -0.44 28.08
N GLY A 492 -25.13 -1.53 28.06
CA GLY A 492 -25.92 -2.03 29.20
C GLY A 492 -25.21 -3.09 30.02
#